data_AF-A0A5C1QP05-F1
#
_entry.id   AF-A0A5C1QP05-F1
#
_cell.length_a   1.000
_cell.length_b   1.000
_cell.length_c   1.000
_cell.angle_alpha   90.00
_cell.angle_beta   90.00
_cell.angle_gamma   90.00
#
_symmetry.space_group_name_H-M   'P 1'
#
loop_
_entity.id
_entity.type
_entity.pdbx_description
1 polymer ?
#
loop_
_entity_poly.entity_id
_entity_poly.type
_entity_poly.pdbx_seq_one_letter_code
_entity_poly.pdbx_strand_id
1 'polypeptide(L)'
;MTEERLFSFSYEQLLEISNRGNIFVTPGVDKETLISLLMDAFEEDRDEREELNNLAIQMEARKFSVSRDEELDLGQDDDLELPLRYNDTSATLLLRDPSWVFCYWDLEDKKVDEIQNSPGFQGLLLRVVELNTKEYSQDNVLDYFDIPIKFNDYRRYINLPSVDTCYCVEIRAVVEDKDYLITRSNSIETTREYVTAPRENDITHSDELIRMSGFSSEFGEAHGVSGYQEIPQRIIPIHDLLDEEQFND
;
A
#
# COMPACT_ATOMS: atom_id res chain seq x y z
N MET A 1 30.82 -18.96 3.30
CA MET A 1 31.07 -18.95 4.75
C MET A 1 32.59 -18.96 4.92
N THR A 2 33.17 -18.07 5.73
CA THR A 2 34.64 -17.95 5.83
C THR A 2 35.21 -18.87 6.92
N GLU A 3 36.44 -19.33 6.73
CA GLU A 3 37.16 -20.24 7.64
C GLU A 3 37.21 -19.67 9.08
N GLU A 4 37.51 -18.38 9.22
CA GLU A 4 37.58 -17.67 10.49
C GLU A 4 36.26 -17.73 11.29
N ARG A 5 35.13 -17.75 10.58
CA ARG A 5 33.79 -17.84 11.20
C ARG A 5 33.50 -19.25 11.70
N LEU A 6 33.99 -20.29 11.03
CA LEU A 6 33.86 -21.68 11.49
C LEU A 6 34.75 -21.97 12.71
N PHE A 7 35.91 -21.32 12.80
CA PHE A 7 36.79 -21.44 13.97
C PHE A 7 36.18 -20.86 15.26
N SER A 8 35.35 -19.82 15.16
CA SER A 8 34.73 -19.18 16.33
C SER A 8 33.59 -19.98 16.97
N PHE A 9 33.00 -20.94 16.24
CA PHE A 9 31.90 -21.76 16.76
C PHE A 9 32.37 -22.87 17.71
N SER A 10 31.48 -23.27 18.62
CA SER A 10 31.67 -24.43 19.49
C SER A 10 31.52 -25.75 18.71
N TYR A 11 32.06 -26.85 19.25
CA TYR A 11 31.98 -28.17 18.60
C TYR A 11 30.54 -28.65 18.41
N GLU A 12 29.65 -28.39 19.38
CA GLU A 12 28.22 -28.73 19.28
C GLU A 12 27.52 -27.95 18.17
N GLN A 13 27.84 -26.66 18.02
CA GLN A 13 27.32 -25.82 16.94
C GLN A 13 27.79 -26.32 15.56
N LEU A 14 29.04 -26.76 15.44
CA LEU A 14 29.56 -27.33 14.19
C LEU A 14 28.87 -28.66 13.83
N LEU A 15 28.55 -29.50 14.82
CA LEU A 15 27.75 -30.71 14.60
C LEU A 15 26.31 -30.39 14.20
N GLU A 16 25.70 -29.35 14.76
CA GLU A 16 24.38 -28.88 14.37
C GLU A 16 24.37 -28.39 12.91
N ILE A 17 25.39 -27.63 12.52
CA ILE A 17 25.59 -27.17 11.14
C ILE A 17 25.76 -28.36 10.20
N SER A 18 26.55 -29.38 10.57
CA SER A 18 26.74 -30.61 9.78
C SER A 18 25.43 -31.38 9.60
N ASN A 19 24.65 -31.57 10.66
CA ASN A 19 23.35 -32.24 10.58
C ASN A 19 22.36 -31.47 9.69
N ARG A 20 22.36 -30.14 9.80
CA ARG A 20 21.52 -29.28 8.95
C ARG A 20 21.95 -29.31 7.48
N GLY A 21 23.25 -29.43 7.22
CA GLY A 21 23.82 -29.61 5.89
C GLY A 21 23.73 -31.04 5.35
N ASN A 22 23.15 -31.98 6.11
CA ASN A 22 23.11 -33.41 5.76
C ASN A 22 24.51 -34.03 5.51
N ILE A 23 25.53 -33.48 6.18
CA ILE A 23 26.92 -33.93 6.10
C ILE A 23 27.12 -34.96 7.22
N PHE A 24 27.28 -36.23 6.87
CA PHE A 24 27.44 -37.30 7.86
C PHE A 24 28.83 -37.29 8.47
N VAL A 25 28.93 -36.81 9.70
CA VAL A 25 30.18 -36.80 10.48
C VAL A 25 30.14 -37.92 11.51
N THR A 26 31.25 -38.66 11.67
CA THR A 26 31.39 -39.64 12.74
C THR A 26 31.56 -38.94 14.10
N PRO A 27 30.83 -39.33 15.15
CA PRO A 27 30.96 -38.70 16.46
C PRO A 27 32.36 -38.95 17.05
N GLY A 28 33.06 -37.88 17.42
CA GLY A 28 34.43 -37.93 17.97
C GLY A 28 35.54 -37.46 17.03
N VAL A 29 35.18 -36.88 15.88
CA VAL A 29 36.12 -36.20 14.96
C VAL A 29 36.65 -34.91 15.60
N ASP A 30 37.93 -34.58 15.35
CA ASP A 30 38.55 -33.35 15.86
C ASP A 30 37.87 -32.10 15.28
N LYS A 31 37.89 -30.99 16.03
CA LYS A 31 37.25 -29.74 15.58
C LYS A 31 37.82 -29.26 14.24
N GLU A 32 39.12 -29.38 14.02
CA GLU A 32 39.79 -28.95 12.78
C GLU A 32 39.35 -29.78 11.56
N THR A 33 39.20 -31.09 11.73
CA THR A 33 38.75 -31.99 10.66
C THR A 33 37.26 -31.85 10.36
N LEU A 34 36.45 -31.47 11.37
CA LEU A 34 35.06 -31.08 11.16
C LEU A 34 34.95 -29.78 10.37
N ILE A 35 35.79 -28.79 10.68
CA ILE A 35 35.83 -27.51 9.95
C ILE A 35 36.25 -27.73 8.50
N SER A 36 37.27 -28.55 8.24
CA SER A 36 37.69 -28.85 6.86
C SER A 36 36.58 -29.53 6.07
N LEU A 37 35.90 -30.52 6.65
CA LEU A 37 34.80 -31.22 5.98
C LEU A 37 33.62 -30.28 5.66
N LEU A 38 33.29 -29.39 6.59
CA LEU A 38 32.26 -28.37 6.36
C LEU A 38 32.67 -27.39 5.27
N MET A 39 33.95 -27.00 5.23
CA MET A 39 34.47 -26.10 4.22
C MET A 39 34.37 -26.73 2.83
N ASP A 40 34.83 -27.97 2.69
CA ASP A 40 34.76 -28.73 1.44
C ASP A 40 33.31 -28.85 0.96
N ALA A 41 32.38 -29.17 1.87
CA ALA A 41 30.96 -29.27 1.53
C ALA A 41 30.35 -27.92 1.11
N PHE A 42 30.72 -26.80 1.75
CA PHE A 42 30.23 -25.47 1.38
C PHE A 42 30.84 -24.96 0.07
N GLU A 43 32.06 -25.37 -0.27
CA GLU A 43 32.68 -25.07 -1.55
C GLU A 43 32.02 -25.85 -2.69
N GLU A 44 31.75 -27.15 -2.51
CA GLU A 44 31.03 -27.97 -3.49
C GLU A 44 29.61 -27.41 -3.77
N ASP A 45 28.88 -27.05 -2.71
CA ASP A 45 27.57 -26.38 -2.80
C ASP A 45 27.61 -25.05 -3.58
N ARG A 46 28.74 -24.35 -3.50
CA ARG A 46 28.96 -23.07 -4.18
C ARG A 46 29.28 -23.31 -5.65
N ASP A 47 30.18 -24.25 -5.94
CA ASP A 47 30.58 -24.59 -7.30
C ASP A 47 29.40 -25.16 -8.11
N GLU A 48 28.56 -26.01 -7.52
CA GLU A 48 27.33 -26.49 -8.16
C GLU A 48 26.37 -25.34 -8.52
N ARG A 49 26.24 -24.33 -7.66
CA ARG A 49 25.41 -23.14 -7.95
C ARG A 49 26.02 -22.26 -9.01
N GLU A 50 27.35 -22.13 -9.05
CA GLU A 50 28.07 -21.38 -10.08
C GLU A 50 27.97 -22.09 -11.45
N GLU A 51 28.00 -23.42 -11.48
CA GLU A 51 27.87 -24.22 -12.70
C GLU A 51 26.45 -24.17 -13.29
N LEU A 52 25.42 -24.09 -12.44
CA LEU A 52 24.01 -23.93 -12.86
C LEU A 52 23.66 -22.49 -13.31
N ASN A 53 24.59 -21.54 -13.23
CA ASN A 53 24.34 -20.11 -13.40
C ASN A 53 24.43 -19.65 -14.86
N ASN A 54 23.37 -19.88 -15.65
CA ASN A 54 23.21 -19.30 -16.98
C ASN A 54 23.15 -17.75 -16.90
N LEU A 55 23.53 -17.03 -17.97
CA LEU A 55 23.64 -15.56 -17.99
C LEU A 55 22.36 -14.84 -17.49
N ALA A 56 21.19 -15.43 -17.72
CA ALA A 56 19.90 -14.92 -17.23
C ALA A 56 19.83 -14.90 -15.69
N ILE A 57 20.35 -15.94 -15.03
CA ILE A 57 20.40 -16.04 -13.56
C ILE A 57 21.41 -15.04 -12.99
N GLN A 58 22.54 -14.78 -13.68
CA GLN A 58 23.50 -13.74 -13.26
C GLN A 58 22.90 -12.32 -13.27
N MET A 59 22.06 -12.02 -14.26
CA MET A 59 21.40 -10.71 -14.37
C MET A 59 20.38 -10.50 -13.26
N GLU A 60 19.66 -11.55 -12.90
CA GLU A 60 18.69 -11.53 -11.79
C GLU A 60 19.40 -11.52 -10.44
N ALA A 61 20.45 -12.32 -10.26
CA ALA A 61 21.25 -12.38 -9.05
C ALA A 61 21.96 -11.06 -8.74
N ARG A 62 22.31 -10.22 -9.74
CA ARG A 62 22.83 -8.85 -9.49
C ARG A 62 21.81 -7.91 -8.85
N LYS A 63 20.51 -8.18 -8.99
CA LYS A 63 19.49 -7.46 -8.22
C LYS A 63 19.53 -7.85 -6.74
N PHE A 64 20.09 -9.02 -6.43
CA PHE A 64 20.23 -9.58 -5.09
C PHE A 64 21.70 -9.65 -4.61
N SER A 65 22.65 -9.06 -5.35
CA SER A 65 24.08 -9.06 -4.99
C SER A 65 24.42 -7.98 -3.96
N VAL A 66 23.45 -7.61 -3.12
CA VAL A 66 23.78 -7.10 -1.79
C VAL A 66 24.39 -8.30 -1.09
N SER A 67 25.71 -8.24 -0.97
CA SER A 67 26.61 -9.25 -0.43
C SER A 67 25.97 -9.94 0.77
N ARG A 68 25.88 -11.27 0.78
CA ARG A 68 25.42 -12.04 1.95
C ARG A 68 26.33 -11.84 3.18
N ASP A 69 27.52 -11.27 2.98
CA ASP A 69 28.48 -10.85 4.01
C ASP A 69 28.28 -9.40 4.47
N GLU A 70 27.53 -8.61 3.69
CA GLU A 70 26.75 -7.47 4.16
C GLU A 70 25.32 -8.00 4.33
N GLU A 71 25.14 -9.00 5.20
CA GLU A 71 23.95 -8.94 6.05
C GLU A 71 23.96 -7.51 6.54
N LEU A 72 23.07 -6.68 5.99
CA LEU A 72 22.72 -5.40 6.57
C LEU A 72 22.74 -5.70 8.06
N ASP A 73 23.64 -5.04 8.77
CA ASP A 73 23.53 -4.89 10.20
C ASP A 73 22.24 -4.09 10.39
N LEU A 74 21.10 -4.75 10.14
CA LEU A 74 19.87 -4.63 10.86
C LEU A 74 20.17 -5.23 12.23
N GLY A 75 21.25 -4.71 12.87
CA GLY A 75 21.41 -4.75 14.29
C GLY A 75 20.04 -4.42 14.82
N GLN A 76 19.59 -5.30 15.70
CA GLN A 76 18.27 -5.32 16.30
C GLN A 76 17.92 -3.95 16.89
N ASP A 77 17.58 -3.02 16.02
CA ASP A 77 16.75 -1.87 16.30
C ASP A 77 15.34 -2.31 15.88
N ASP A 78 14.88 -3.44 16.46
CA ASP A 78 13.44 -3.75 16.54
C ASP A 78 12.69 -2.63 17.31
N ASP A 79 13.45 -1.70 17.92
CA ASP A 79 12.98 -0.48 18.56
C ASP A 79 13.31 0.82 17.79
N LEU A 80 13.64 0.78 16.49
CA LEU A 80 13.64 2.02 15.69
C LEU A 80 12.18 2.41 15.38
N GLU A 81 11.45 2.78 16.43
CA GLU A 81 10.12 3.38 16.29
C GLU A 81 10.27 4.63 15.44
N LEU A 82 9.64 4.62 14.26
CA LEU A 82 9.60 5.80 13.42
C LEU A 82 8.98 6.93 14.23
N PRO A 83 9.60 8.13 14.23
CA PRO A 83 9.05 9.25 14.95
C PRO A 83 7.65 9.56 14.42
N LEU A 84 6.73 9.85 15.35
CA LEU A 84 5.33 10.15 15.01
C LEU A 84 5.20 11.34 14.04
N ARG A 85 6.16 12.28 14.11
CA ARG A 85 6.19 13.51 13.31
C ARG A 85 7.61 13.78 12.83
N TYR A 86 7.71 14.33 11.62
CA TYR A 86 8.98 14.73 11.00
C TYR A 86 9.18 16.25 11.03
N ASN A 87 8.23 16.99 11.60
CA ASN A 87 8.24 18.44 11.72
C ASN A 87 8.42 19.12 10.35
N ASP A 88 7.84 18.52 9.31
CA ASP A 88 7.85 19.02 7.95
C ASP A 88 6.48 19.58 7.58
N THR A 89 6.43 20.59 6.70
CA THR A 89 5.15 21.18 6.26
C THR A 89 4.70 20.54 4.95
N SER A 90 4.16 19.34 5.03
CA SER A 90 3.73 18.59 3.85
C SER A 90 2.37 17.91 4.08
N ALA A 91 1.58 17.85 3.02
CA ALA A 91 0.32 17.12 2.98
C ALA A 91 0.40 16.10 1.85
N THR A 92 -0.13 14.90 2.08
CA THR A 92 -0.16 13.84 1.08
C THR A 92 -1.53 13.19 1.05
N LEU A 93 -1.98 12.89 -0.16
CA LEU A 93 -3.26 12.26 -0.44
C LEU A 93 -3.02 10.91 -1.13
N LEU A 94 -3.62 9.86 -0.56
CA LEU A 94 -3.54 8.50 -1.05
C LEU A 94 -4.95 7.99 -1.35
N LEU A 95 -5.16 7.52 -2.58
CA LEU A 95 -6.40 6.83 -2.95
C LEU A 95 -6.43 5.46 -2.27
N ARG A 96 -7.49 5.16 -1.51
CA ARG A 96 -7.70 3.84 -0.91
C ARG A 96 -8.72 3.05 -1.72
N ASP A 97 -9.88 3.64 -1.92
CA ASP A 97 -11.00 3.10 -2.69
C ASP A 97 -11.52 4.20 -3.64
N PRO A 98 -12.29 3.87 -4.70
CA PRO A 98 -12.87 4.85 -5.62
C PRO A 98 -13.54 6.05 -4.94
N SER A 99 -14.19 5.82 -3.80
CA SER A 99 -14.90 6.85 -3.02
C SER A 99 -14.22 7.24 -1.72
N TRP A 100 -13.02 6.72 -1.42
CA TRP A 100 -12.33 6.99 -0.15
C TRP A 100 -10.85 7.29 -0.34
N VAL A 101 -10.42 8.38 0.30
CA VAL A 101 -9.02 8.79 0.34
C VAL A 101 -8.50 8.81 1.77
N PHE A 102 -7.26 8.44 1.90
CA PHE A 102 -6.48 8.64 3.10
C PHE A 102 -5.60 9.86 2.92
N CYS A 103 -5.80 10.87 3.76
CA CYS A 103 -4.98 12.06 3.80
C CYS A 103 -4.15 12.04 5.08
N TYR A 104 -2.86 12.33 4.98
CA TYR A 104 -2.01 12.60 6.12
C TYR A 104 -1.20 13.86 5.87
N TRP A 105 -0.87 14.55 6.94
CA TRP A 105 -0.13 15.80 6.87
C TRP A 105 0.69 16.01 8.15
N ASP A 106 1.77 16.75 7.98
CA ASP A 106 2.56 17.29 9.07
C ASP A 106 2.71 18.80 8.87
N LEU A 107 2.84 19.54 9.96
CA LEU A 107 3.01 20.99 9.97
C LEU A 107 4.22 21.32 10.83
N GLU A 108 5.14 22.12 10.32
CA GLU A 108 6.31 22.54 11.12
C GLU A 108 5.85 23.33 12.36
N ASP A 109 6.34 22.96 13.53
CA ASP A 109 5.98 23.55 14.82
C ASP A 109 6.17 25.07 14.83
N LYS A 110 7.21 25.58 14.16
CA LYS A 110 7.43 27.03 14.01
C LYS A 110 6.28 27.72 13.29
N LYS A 111 5.78 27.12 12.20
CA LYS A 111 4.65 27.68 11.45
C LYS A 111 3.37 27.58 12.24
N VAL A 112 3.17 26.49 12.97
CA VAL A 112 2.03 26.33 13.88
C VAL A 112 2.04 27.43 14.92
N ASP A 113 3.18 27.68 15.56
CA ASP A 113 3.35 28.75 16.54
C ASP A 113 3.09 30.14 15.93
N GLU A 114 3.61 30.41 14.73
CA GLU A 114 3.36 31.67 14.02
C GLU A 114 1.87 31.89 13.73
N ILE A 115 1.17 30.85 13.26
CA ILE A 115 -0.27 30.91 12.96
C ILE A 115 -1.09 31.04 14.23
N GLN A 116 -0.76 30.28 15.27
CA GLN A 116 -1.50 30.28 16.54
C GLN A 116 -1.34 31.60 17.30
N ASN A 117 -0.16 32.23 17.23
CA ASN A 117 0.09 33.53 17.84
C ASN A 117 -0.39 34.72 16.99
N SER A 118 -0.90 34.46 15.78
CA SER A 118 -1.45 35.52 14.94
C SER A 118 -2.75 36.09 15.55
N PRO A 119 -2.88 37.43 15.64
CA PRO A 119 -4.09 38.04 16.16
C PRO A 119 -5.27 37.71 15.23
N GLY A 120 -6.36 37.21 15.80
CA GLY A 120 -7.56 36.86 15.03
C GLY A 120 -7.58 35.45 14.44
N PHE A 121 -6.64 34.56 14.82
CA PHE A 121 -6.73 33.14 14.46
C PHE A 121 -8.00 32.49 15.01
N GLN A 122 -8.74 31.81 14.13
CA GLN A 122 -10.01 31.14 14.46
C GLN A 122 -9.89 29.62 14.40
N GLY A 123 -9.09 29.07 13.48
CA GLY A 123 -8.95 27.62 13.34
C GLY A 123 -8.24 27.18 12.06
N LEU A 124 -8.10 25.87 11.92
CA LEU A 124 -7.57 25.21 10.74
C LEU A 124 -8.68 24.49 9.97
N LEU A 125 -8.58 24.54 8.65
CA LEU A 125 -9.48 23.89 7.71
C LEU A 125 -8.68 23.00 6.77
N LEU A 126 -9.19 21.80 6.54
CA LEU A 126 -8.76 20.90 5.49
C LEU A 126 -9.76 21.05 4.33
N ARG A 127 -9.36 21.75 3.28
CA ARG A 127 -10.16 21.95 2.07
C ARG A 127 -9.86 20.84 1.08
N VAL A 128 -10.87 20.06 0.74
CA VAL A 128 -10.80 19.04 -0.31
C VAL A 128 -11.29 19.70 -1.60
N VAL A 129 -10.45 19.73 -2.62
CA VAL A 129 -10.73 20.41 -3.88
C VAL A 129 -10.89 19.36 -4.98
N GLU A 130 -12.01 19.43 -5.68
CA GLU A 130 -12.28 18.66 -6.88
C GLU A 130 -11.72 19.41 -8.10
N LEU A 131 -10.97 18.68 -8.93
CA LEU A 131 -10.28 19.18 -10.11
C LEU A 131 -10.76 18.44 -11.35
N ASN A 132 -10.88 19.16 -12.46
CA ASN A 132 -11.18 18.58 -13.77
C ASN A 132 -9.97 17.79 -14.32
N THR A 133 -8.76 18.31 -14.10
CA THR A 133 -7.52 17.66 -14.54
C THR A 133 -6.58 17.43 -13.36
N LYS A 134 -5.60 16.53 -13.55
CA LYS A 134 -4.61 16.21 -12.54
C LYS A 134 -3.73 17.40 -12.15
N GLU A 135 -3.57 18.37 -13.05
CA GLU A 135 -2.81 19.58 -12.79
C GLU A 135 -3.66 20.60 -12.05
N TYR A 136 -3.17 21.03 -10.88
CA TYR A 136 -3.83 22.10 -10.14
C TYR A 136 -3.72 23.40 -10.92
N SER A 137 -4.86 23.93 -11.33
CA SER A 137 -5.04 25.30 -11.79
C SER A 137 -6.30 25.87 -11.17
N GLN A 138 -6.33 27.17 -10.90
CA GLN A 138 -7.51 27.83 -10.34
C GLN A 138 -8.72 27.73 -11.29
N ASP A 139 -8.48 27.61 -12.60
CA ASP A 139 -9.51 27.42 -13.63
C ASP A 139 -10.03 25.97 -13.70
N ASN A 140 -9.28 25.02 -13.14
CA ASN A 140 -9.62 23.59 -13.17
C ASN A 140 -10.41 23.15 -11.93
N VAL A 141 -10.65 24.05 -10.97
CA VAL A 141 -11.40 23.76 -9.75
C VAL A 141 -12.88 23.65 -10.10
N LEU A 142 -13.46 22.49 -9.82
CA LEU A 142 -14.88 22.21 -10.03
C LEU A 142 -15.70 22.55 -8.80
N ASP A 143 -15.31 22.00 -7.66
CA ASP A 143 -15.98 22.20 -6.37
C ASP A 143 -14.97 22.04 -5.22
N TYR A 144 -15.35 22.46 -4.02
CA TYR A 144 -14.57 22.21 -2.82
C TYR A 144 -15.44 22.14 -1.58
N PHE A 145 -14.97 21.41 -0.57
CA PHE A 145 -15.58 21.40 0.75
C PHE A 145 -14.55 21.42 1.86
N ASP A 146 -14.93 22.01 2.98
CA ASP A 146 -14.05 22.28 4.11
C ASP A 146 -14.37 21.38 5.30
N ILE A 147 -13.31 20.82 5.89
CA ILE A 147 -13.39 20.01 7.11
C ILE A 147 -12.59 20.70 8.21
N PRO A 148 -13.20 21.07 9.35
CA PRO A 148 -12.44 21.63 10.47
C PRO A 148 -11.52 20.57 11.08
N ILE A 149 -10.26 20.95 11.30
CA ILE A 149 -9.21 20.09 11.88
C ILE A 149 -8.55 20.77 13.07
N LYS A 150 -7.97 19.97 13.97
CA LYS A 150 -7.18 20.45 15.11
C LYS A 150 -5.69 20.30 14.82
N PHE A 151 -4.85 21.03 15.54
CA PHE A 151 -3.38 20.90 15.44
C PHE A 151 -2.85 19.52 15.84
N ASN A 152 -3.61 18.76 16.63
CA ASN A 152 -3.23 17.40 17.03
C ASN A 152 -3.74 16.32 16.04
N ASP A 153 -4.42 16.73 14.96
CA ASP A 153 -4.85 15.82 13.91
C ASP A 153 -3.78 15.79 12.81
N TYR A 154 -3.29 14.59 12.48
CA TYR A 154 -2.23 14.38 11.47
C TYR A 154 -2.69 13.54 10.29
N ARG A 155 -3.89 12.95 10.38
CA ARG A 155 -4.43 12.04 9.37
C ARG A 155 -5.94 11.98 9.41
N ARG A 156 -6.56 11.72 8.26
CA ARG A 156 -8.00 11.56 8.13
C ARG A 156 -8.37 10.70 6.94
N TYR A 157 -9.42 9.90 7.13
CA TYR A 157 -10.15 9.28 6.02
C TYR A 157 -11.25 10.23 5.57
N ILE A 158 -11.32 10.45 4.26
CA ILE A 158 -12.26 11.39 3.65
C ILE A 158 -13.02 10.61 2.58
N ASN A 159 -14.35 10.73 2.62
CA ASN A 159 -15.22 10.23 1.56
C ASN A 159 -15.29 11.27 0.44
N LEU A 160 -15.14 10.83 -0.81
CA LEU A 160 -15.20 11.68 -1.98
C LEU A 160 -16.61 11.70 -2.57
N PRO A 161 -17.14 12.90 -2.91
CA PRO A 161 -18.51 13.03 -3.41
C PRO A 161 -18.69 12.50 -4.83
N SER A 162 -17.66 12.64 -5.67
CA SER A 162 -17.67 12.20 -7.06
C SER A 162 -16.60 11.15 -7.30
N VAL A 163 -16.88 10.26 -8.26
CA VAL A 163 -15.91 9.29 -8.80
C VAL A 163 -15.56 9.69 -10.23
N ASP A 164 -14.42 9.23 -10.74
CA ASP A 164 -13.89 9.57 -12.08
C ASP A 164 -13.42 11.03 -12.22
N THR A 165 -13.04 11.66 -11.11
CA THR A 165 -12.49 13.03 -11.09
C THR A 165 -11.18 13.09 -10.31
N CYS A 166 -10.46 14.21 -10.47
CA CYS A 166 -9.21 14.45 -9.78
C CYS A 166 -9.46 15.18 -8.46
N TYR A 167 -8.69 14.86 -7.42
CA TYR A 167 -8.79 15.53 -6.12
C TYR A 167 -7.42 15.95 -5.60
N CYS A 168 -7.39 17.07 -4.90
CA CYS A 168 -6.27 17.47 -4.06
C CYS A 168 -6.78 18.03 -2.72
N VAL A 169 -5.88 18.16 -1.76
CA VAL A 169 -6.20 18.68 -0.43
C VAL A 169 -5.31 19.88 -0.11
N GLU A 170 -5.92 20.89 0.48
CA GLU A 170 -5.27 22.10 0.96
C GLU A 170 -5.49 22.25 2.46
N ILE A 171 -4.42 22.56 3.19
CA ILE A 171 -4.52 22.95 4.59
C ILE A 171 -4.51 24.47 4.65
N ARG A 172 -5.56 25.04 5.24
CA ARG A 172 -5.77 26.48 5.34
C ARG A 172 -5.93 26.91 6.80
N ALA A 173 -5.39 28.06 7.15
CA ALA A 173 -5.66 28.73 8.43
C ALA A 173 -6.70 29.83 8.22
N VAL A 174 -7.65 29.93 9.14
CA VAL A 174 -8.63 31.02 9.17
C VAL A 174 -8.16 32.06 10.18
N VAL A 175 -7.87 33.27 9.70
CA VAL A 175 -7.43 34.42 10.50
C VAL A 175 -8.27 35.62 10.08
N GLU A 176 -8.97 36.25 11.04
CA GLU A 176 -9.84 37.41 10.79
C GLU A 176 -10.85 37.18 9.64
N ASP A 177 -11.53 36.03 9.63
CA ASP A 177 -12.47 35.59 8.58
C ASP A 177 -11.86 35.41 7.17
N LYS A 178 -10.53 35.44 7.04
CA LYS A 178 -9.81 35.16 5.79
C LYS A 178 -9.09 33.82 5.87
N ASP A 179 -9.10 33.09 4.77
CA ASP A 179 -8.42 31.81 4.65
C ASP A 179 -7.03 31.95 3.99
N TYR A 180 -6.01 31.45 4.66
CA TYR A 180 -4.62 31.47 4.22
C TYR A 180 -4.16 30.05 3.91
N LEU A 181 -3.65 29.81 2.71
CA LEU A 181 -3.08 28.52 2.31
C LEU A 181 -1.74 28.28 3.03
N ILE A 182 -1.63 27.14 3.72
CA ILE A 182 -0.40 26.71 4.40
C ILE A 182 0.38 25.74 3.50
N THR A 183 -0.30 24.69 3.05
CA THR A 183 0.28 23.65 2.18
C THR A 183 -0.78 22.98 1.34
N ARG A 184 -0.36 22.37 0.23
CA ARG A 184 -1.20 21.62 -0.70
C ARG A 184 -0.59 20.25 -0.97
N SER A 185 -1.44 19.24 -1.10
CA SER A 185 -1.02 17.88 -1.42
C SER A 185 -0.76 17.64 -2.90
N ASN A 186 -0.29 16.43 -3.21
CA ASN A 186 -0.38 15.87 -4.56
C ASN A 186 -1.84 15.76 -5.03
N SER A 187 -2.03 15.80 -6.35
CA SER A 187 -3.30 15.48 -7.00
C SER A 187 -3.40 13.98 -7.28
N ILE A 188 -4.55 13.39 -6.97
CA ILE A 188 -4.89 12.02 -7.32
C ILE A 188 -6.03 12.01 -8.32
N GLU A 189 -6.19 10.89 -9.01
CA GLU A 189 -7.31 10.62 -9.90
C GLU A 189 -8.09 9.45 -9.33
N THR A 190 -9.40 9.61 -9.17
CA THR A 190 -10.28 8.53 -8.72
C THR A 190 -10.66 7.67 -9.92
N THR A 191 -10.69 6.36 -9.71
CA THR A 191 -11.18 5.42 -10.72
C THR A 191 -12.67 5.19 -10.56
N ARG A 192 -13.35 4.76 -11.62
CA ARG A 192 -14.75 4.33 -11.56
C ARG A 192 -14.88 3.05 -10.73
N GLU A 193 -15.86 3.01 -9.85
CA GLU A 193 -16.19 1.82 -9.04
C GLU A 193 -16.72 0.66 -9.90
N TYR A 194 -17.36 0.97 -11.03
CA TYR A 194 -17.93 -0.01 -11.93
C TYR A 194 -17.39 0.15 -13.36
N VAL A 195 -17.03 -0.98 -13.96
CA VAL A 195 -16.95 -1.07 -15.42
C VAL A 195 -18.39 -1.06 -15.92
N THR A 196 -18.85 0.06 -16.46
CA THR A 196 -20.09 0.06 -17.26
C THR A 196 -19.92 -1.01 -18.32
N ALA A 197 -20.85 -1.98 -18.35
CA ALA A 197 -20.98 -2.88 -19.48
C ALA A 197 -20.96 -2.04 -20.78
N PRO A 198 -20.31 -2.52 -21.84
CA PRO A 198 -20.18 -1.75 -23.06
C PRO A 198 -21.55 -1.20 -23.48
N ARG A 199 -21.59 0.07 -23.88
CA ARG A 199 -22.80 0.64 -24.52
C ARG A 199 -23.23 -0.33 -25.63
N GLU A 200 -24.52 -0.46 -25.91
CA GLU A 200 -25.08 -1.43 -26.86
C GLU A 200 -24.39 -1.48 -28.25
N ASN A 201 -23.59 -0.47 -28.61
CA ASN A 201 -22.77 -0.43 -29.83
C ASN A 201 -21.40 -1.15 -29.76
N ASP A 202 -20.89 -1.52 -28.59
CA ASP A 202 -19.61 -2.23 -28.42
C ASP A 202 -19.79 -3.77 -28.29
N ILE A 203 -21.03 -4.26 -28.39
CA ILE A 203 -21.41 -5.69 -28.34
C ILE A 203 -20.88 -6.44 -29.59
N THR A 204 -20.35 -5.74 -30.59
CA THR A 204 -19.90 -6.36 -31.85
C THR A 204 -18.79 -7.42 -31.68
N HIS A 205 -18.01 -7.36 -30.59
CA HIS A 205 -16.97 -8.35 -30.31
C HIS A 205 -17.25 -9.29 -29.13
N SER A 206 -18.32 -9.08 -28.35
CA SER A 206 -18.64 -9.99 -27.24
C SER A 206 -19.04 -11.38 -27.76
N ASP A 207 -19.75 -11.44 -28.89
CA ASP A 207 -20.17 -12.72 -29.49
C ASP A 207 -18.97 -13.55 -29.96
N GLU A 208 -17.95 -12.90 -30.52
CA GLU A 208 -16.73 -13.57 -30.97
C GLU A 208 -15.90 -14.08 -29.79
N LEU A 209 -15.78 -13.28 -28.72
CA LEU A 209 -15.12 -13.68 -27.47
C LEU A 209 -15.85 -14.83 -26.77
N ILE A 210 -17.19 -14.78 -26.68
CA ILE A 210 -18.00 -15.85 -26.09
C ILE A 210 -17.84 -17.14 -26.90
N ARG A 211 -17.82 -17.04 -28.23
CA ARG A 211 -17.60 -18.18 -29.12
C ARG A 211 -16.17 -18.74 -29.00
N MET A 212 -15.16 -17.89 -28.88
CA MET A 212 -13.76 -18.30 -28.65
C MET A 212 -13.54 -18.91 -27.26
N SER A 213 -14.32 -18.50 -26.26
CA SER A 213 -14.25 -19.04 -24.89
C SER A 213 -14.82 -20.46 -24.76
N GLY A 214 -15.42 -21.00 -25.83
CA GLY A 214 -16.02 -22.34 -25.83
C GLY A 214 -17.35 -22.43 -25.09
N PHE A 215 -17.92 -21.29 -24.66
CA PHE A 215 -19.17 -21.22 -23.90
C PHE A 215 -20.44 -21.26 -24.77
N SER A 216 -20.33 -21.11 -26.09
CA SER A 216 -21.52 -20.95 -26.93
C SER A 216 -22.15 -22.29 -27.32
N SER A 217 -23.34 -22.52 -26.77
CA SER A 217 -24.46 -23.30 -27.34
C SER A 217 -24.37 -24.83 -27.28
N GLU A 218 -24.50 -25.39 -26.08
CA GLU A 218 -25.24 -26.65 -25.87
C GLU A 218 -25.87 -26.78 -24.46
N PHE A 219 -25.61 -25.86 -23.53
CA PHE A 219 -26.22 -25.85 -22.20
C PHE A 219 -26.90 -24.50 -21.90
N GLY A 220 -28.21 -24.45 -22.10
CA GLY A 220 -29.13 -23.47 -21.50
C GLY A 220 -28.99 -22.02 -21.97
N GLU A 221 -30.10 -21.40 -22.32
CA GLU A 221 -30.17 -19.94 -22.45
C GLU A 221 -29.77 -19.30 -21.11
N ALA A 222 -28.56 -18.75 -21.04
CA ALA A 222 -28.19 -17.86 -19.97
C ALA A 222 -29.03 -16.59 -20.11
N HIS A 223 -30.16 -16.54 -19.40
CA HIS A 223 -30.83 -15.29 -19.09
C HIS A 223 -29.83 -14.48 -18.26
N GLY A 224 -29.06 -13.62 -18.94
CA GLY A 224 -28.29 -12.59 -18.25
C GLY A 224 -29.26 -11.84 -17.35
N VAL A 225 -28.90 -11.73 -16.07
CA VAL A 225 -29.66 -10.96 -15.08
C VAL A 225 -29.59 -9.50 -15.52
N SER A 226 -30.54 -9.10 -16.37
CA SER A 226 -30.75 -7.72 -16.78
C SER A 226 -31.49 -7.03 -15.65
N GLY A 227 -30.82 -6.08 -15.01
CA GLY A 227 -31.39 -5.25 -13.95
C GLY A 227 -30.84 -5.58 -12.57
N TYR A 228 -29.61 -5.15 -12.29
CA TYR A 228 -29.31 -4.73 -10.92
C TYR A 228 -30.02 -3.40 -10.72
N GLN A 229 -31.24 -3.45 -10.19
CA GLN A 229 -31.91 -2.27 -9.66
C GLN A 229 -31.02 -1.74 -8.54
N GLU A 230 -30.59 -0.48 -8.66
CA GLU A 230 -29.76 0.23 -7.67
C GLU A 230 -30.21 -0.15 -6.26
N ILE A 231 -29.36 -0.88 -5.53
CA ILE A 231 -29.60 -1.12 -4.12
C ILE A 231 -29.44 0.25 -3.46
N PRO A 232 -30.52 0.86 -2.93
CA PRO A 232 -30.41 2.17 -2.35
C PRO A 232 -29.45 2.09 -1.15
N GLN A 233 -28.38 2.89 -1.15
CA GLN A 233 -27.42 2.97 -0.05
C GLN A 233 -27.97 3.70 1.19
N ARG A 234 -29.28 3.58 1.44
CA ARG A 234 -29.90 4.12 2.65
C ARG A 234 -29.84 3.04 3.72
N ILE A 235 -29.08 3.29 4.78
CA ILE A 235 -29.14 2.48 6.00
C ILE A 235 -30.56 2.65 6.55
N ILE A 236 -31.38 1.60 6.42
CA ILE A 236 -32.72 1.56 7.03
C ILE A 236 -32.49 1.42 8.55
N PRO A 237 -33.03 2.33 9.38
CA PRO A 237 -32.98 2.18 10.83
C PRO A 237 -33.65 0.88 11.23
N ILE A 238 -33.03 0.11 12.13
CA ILE A 238 -33.50 -1.21 12.60
C ILE A 238 -34.96 -1.19 13.12
N HIS A 239 -35.49 -0.02 13.49
CA HIS A 239 -36.86 0.11 13.97
C HIS A 239 -37.93 -0.11 12.89
N ASP A 240 -37.61 0.08 11.60
CA ASP A 240 -38.58 -0.08 10.49
C ASP A 240 -38.73 -1.55 10.02
N LEU A 241 -37.95 -2.48 10.59
CA LEU A 241 -37.99 -3.91 10.23
C LEU A 241 -38.91 -4.74 11.14
N LEU A 242 -39.60 -4.12 12.10
CA LEU A 242 -40.42 -4.82 13.10
C LEU A 242 -41.94 -4.74 12.87
N ASP A 243 -42.40 -4.06 11.82
CA ASP A 243 -43.83 -3.82 11.59
C ASP A 243 -44.49 -4.74 10.53
N GLU A 244 -43.78 -5.74 10.00
CA GLU A 244 -44.34 -6.66 8.98
C GLU A 244 -44.56 -8.12 9.44
N GLU A 245 -44.67 -8.38 10.75
CA GLU A 245 -45.20 -9.65 11.26
C GLU A 245 -46.55 -9.50 11.98
N GLN A 246 -47.55 -8.90 11.32
CA GLN A 246 -48.96 -9.19 11.64
C GLN A 246 -49.82 -9.19 10.38
N PHE A 247 -50.69 -10.20 10.29
CA PHE A 247 -51.73 -10.48 9.29
C PHE A 247 -51.34 -11.36 8.09
N ASN A 248 -51.53 -12.68 8.25
CA ASN A 248 -52.81 -13.30 7.87
C ASN A 248 -52.93 -14.73 8.40
N ASP A 249 -53.97 -14.94 9.22
CA ASP A 249 -54.74 -16.20 9.28
C ASP A 249 -55.41 -16.48 7.93
#